data_AF-A0A430DKM1-F1
#
_entry.id   AF-A0A430DKM1-F1
#
_cell.length_a   1.000
_cell.length_b   1.000
_cell.length_c   1.000
_cell.angle_alpha   90.00
_cell.angle_beta   90.00
_cell.angle_gamma   90.00
#
_symmetry.space_group_name_H-M   'P 1'
#
loop_
_entity.id
_entity.type
_entity.pdbx_description
1 polymer ?
#
loop_
_entity_poly.entity_id
_entity_poly.type
_entity_poly.pdbx_seq_one_letter_code
_entity_poly.pdbx_strand_id
1 'polypeptide(L)' 'MSGGGSDPATALQAALVAAVGTVVTTFDAPPVRAALPHAVVEDAVLARWGGAGIDGREGRVRIMLH' A
#
# COMPACT_ATOMS: atom_id res chain seq x y z
N MET A 1 -18.42 13.50 -16.36
CA MET A 1 -17.36 12.49 -16.51
C MET A 1 -16.02 13.15 -16.21
N SER A 2 -15.09 12.39 -15.63
CA SER A 2 -13.68 12.71 -15.30
C SER A 2 -13.45 13.40 -13.94
N GLY A 3 -12.69 12.85 -12.98
CA GLY A 3 -11.80 11.68 -13.01
C GLY A 3 -11.81 10.93 -11.68
N GLY A 4 -12.03 9.62 -11.77
CA GLY A 4 -11.83 8.68 -10.66
C GLY A 4 -10.35 8.37 -10.50
N GLY A 5 -9.59 9.35 -9.98
CA GLY A 5 -8.26 9.08 -9.47
C GLY A 5 -8.40 8.33 -8.15
N SER A 6 -7.77 7.16 -8.04
CA SER A 6 -7.71 6.40 -6.80
C SER A 6 -7.24 7.29 -5.66
N ASP A 7 -7.84 7.17 -4.48
CA ASP A 7 -7.33 7.82 -3.27
C ASP A 7 -5.82 7.53 -3.13
N PRO A 8 -4.96 8.54 -2.87
CA PRO A 8 -3.51 8.36 -2.88
C PRO A 8 -3.02 7.32 -1.86
N ALA A 9 -3.76 7.06 -0.78
CA ALA A 9 -3.40 6.01 0.16
C ALA A 9 -3.67 4.64 -0.45
N THR A 10 -4.84 4.44 -1.06
CA THR A 10 -5.17 3.24 -1.83
C THR A 10 -4.17 3.00 -2.96
N ALA A 11 -3.78 4.05 -3.68
CA ALA A 11 -2.79 3.94 -4.76
C ALA A 11 -1.41 3.48 -4.25
N LEU A 12 -0.98 3.99 -3.09
CA LEU A 12 0.27 3.58 -2.46
C LEU A 12 0.25 2.11 -2.02
N GLN A 13 -0.82 1.67 -1.35
CA GLN A 13 -0.99 0.27 -0.95
C GLN A 13 -1.00 -0.66 -2.18
N ALA A 14 -1.78 -0.32 -3.21
CA ALA A 14 -1.87 -1.11 -4.43
C ALA A 14 -0.52 -1.24 -5.15
N ALA A 15 0.28 -0.16 -5.20
CA ALA A 15 1.62 -0.19 -5.76
C ALA A 15 2.54 -1.14 -4.98
N LEU A 16 2.43 -1.16 -3.65
CA LEU A 16 3.20 -2.07 -2.80
C LEU A 16 2.74 -3.52 -2.93
N VAL A 17 1.44 -3.79 -2.99
CA VAL A 17 0.89 -5.14 -3.27
C VAL A 17 1.45 -5.67 -4.59
N ALA A 18 1.43 -4.85 -5.65
CA ALA A 18 1.98 -5.23 -6.94
C ALA A 18 3.50 -5.50 -6.87
N ALA A 19 4.26 -4.64 -6.18
CA ALA A 19 5.70 -4.79 -6.06
C ALA A 19 6.10 -6.04 -5.24
N VAL A 20 5.51 -6.24 -4.07
CA VAL A 20 5.81 -7.39 -3.19
C VAL A 20 5.30 -8.70 -3.81
N GLY A 21 4.19 -8.63 -4.53
CA GLY A 21 3.61 -9.75 -5.29
C GLY A 21 4.55 -10.36 -6.34
N THR A 22 5.61 -9.63 -6.74
CA THR A 22 6.66 -10.18 -7.62
C THR A 22 7.60 -11.17 -6.93
N VAL A 23 7.61 -11.19 -5.59
CA VAL A 23 8.53 -12.00 -4.77
C VAL A 23 7.79 -13.10 -4.00
N VAL A 24 6.62 -12.79 -3.44
CA VAL A 24 5.82 -13.72 -2.63
C VAL A 24 4.33 -13.48 -2.85
N THR A 25 3.50 -14.52 -2.71
CA THR A 25 2.04 -14.35 -2.72
C THR A 25 1.65 -13.28 -1.70
N THR A 26 0.97 -12.23 -2.17
CA THR A 26 0.70 -11.02 -1.40
C THR A 26 -0.78 -10.68 -1.43
N PHE A 27 -1.33 -10.30 -0.28
CA PHE A 27 -2.70 -9.87 -0.11
C PHE A 27 -2.76 -8.44 0.44
N ASP A 28 -3.82 -7.71 0.10
CA ASP A 28 -4.15 -6.39 0.66
C ASP A 28 -4.96 -6.47 1.97
N ALA A 29 -5.41 -7.68 2.33
CA ALA A 29 -6.06 -7.99 3.59
C ALA A 29 -5.71 -9.42 4.05
N PRO A 30 -5.82 -9.74 5.35
CA PRO A 30 -5.55 -11.09 5.84
C PRO A 30 -6.40 -12.16 5.13
N PRO A 31 -5.77 -13.18 4.49
CA PRO A 31 -6.51 -14.21 3.77
C PRO A 31 -7.17 -15.20 4.74
N VAL A 32 -8.33 -15.75 4.36
CA VAL A 32 -8.99 -16.83 5.11
C VAL A 32 -8.16 -18.13 5.07
N ARG A 33 -7.51 -18.39 3.92
CA ARG A 33 -6.58 -19.51 3.72
C ARG A 33 -5.48 -19.09 2.74
N ALA A 34 -4.24 -19.37 3.10
CA ALA A 34 -3.07 -19.21 2.23
C ALA A 34 -1.99 -20.22 2.61
N ALA A 35 -1.22 -20.68 1.64
CA ALA A 35 0.02 -21.42 1.90
C ALA A 35 1.12 -20.44 2.37
N LEU A 36 2.11 -20.96 3.10
CA LEU A 36 3.30 -20.19 3.48
C LEU A 36 4.42 -20.38 2.46
N PRO A 37 5.28 -19.37 2.24
CA PRO A 37 5.19 -18.02 2.81
C PRO A 37 4.18 -17.13 2.08
N HIS A 38 3.56 -16.18 2.79
CA HIS A 38 2.78 -15.10 2.17
C HIS A 38 2.98 -13.75 2.87
N ALA A 39 2.66 -12.66 2.17
CA ALA A 39 2.68 -11.32 2.72
C ALA A 39 1.28 -10.70 2.81
N VAL A 40 1.07 -9.84 3.81
CA VAL A 40 -0.10 -8.97 3.91
C VAL A 40 0.38 -7.52 3.94
N VAL A 41 -0.16 -6.69 3.04
CA VAL A 41 0.11 -5.25 2.95
C VAL A 41 -1.10 -4.51 3.50
N GLU A 42 -0.98 -3.93 4.69
CA GLU A 42 -2.05 -3.17 5.32
C GLU A 42 -2.32 -1.84 4.62
N ASP A 43 -3.44 -1.20 4.98
CA ASP A 43 -3.81 0.11 4.44
C ASP A 43 -2.72 1.15 4.67
N ALA A 44 -2.52 2.01 3.66
CA ALA A 44 -1.59 3.11 3.77
C ALA A 44 -2.17 4.26 4.61
N VAL A 45 -1.33 4.85 5.45
CA VAL A 45 -1.65 6.10 6.15
C VAL A 45 -0.79 7.21 5.58
N LEU A 46 -1.44 8.29 5.15
CA LEU A 46 -0.74 9.48 4.64
C LEU A 46 -0.76 10.60 5.68
N ALA A 47 0.41 11.15 5.96
CA ALA A 47 0.56 12.37 6.74
C ALA A 47 0.99 13.52 5.83
N ARG A 48 0.56 14.75 6.15
CA ARG A 48 1.07 15.94 5.48
C ARG A 48 2.57 16.07 5.75
N TRP A 49 3.34 16.22 4.70
CA TRP A 49 4.78 16.45 4.77
C TRP A 49 5.17 17.53 3.77
N GLY A 50 6.15 18.37 4.12
CA GLY A 50 6.60 19.43 3.22
C GLY A 50 7.11 20.65 3.97
N GLY A 51 7.58 21.62 3.20
CA GLY A 51 8.16 22.88 3.67
C GLY A 51 7.85 24.01 2.71
N ALA A 52 8.48 25.18 2.91
CA ALA A 52 8.27 26.33 2.03
C ALA A 52 8.54 25.97 0.56
N GLY A 53 7.52 26.04 -0.28
CA GLY A 53 7.60 25.73 -1.72
C GLY A 53 7.50 24.23 -2.06
N ILE A 54 7.31 23.34 -1.09
CA ILE A 54 7.17 21.88 -1.33
C ILE A 54 5.89 21.39 -0.67
N ASP A 55 4.95 20.92 -1.49
CA ASP A 55 3.77 20.20 -1.03
C ASP A 55 3.97 18.70 -1.24
N GLY A 56 3.75 17.90 -0.20
CA GLY A 56 4.01 16.48 -0.21
C GLY A 56 3.19 15.71 0.82
N ARG A 57 3.33 14.39 0.78
CA ARG A 57 2.74 13.47 1.76
C ARG A 57 3.75 12.38 2.08
N GLU A 58 3.91 12.10 3.36
CA GLU A 58 4.62 10.91 3.81
C GLU A 58 3.61 9.77 3.92
N GLY A 59 3.89 8.65 3.25
CA GLY A 59 3.07 7.44 3.34
C GLY A 59 3.74 6.38 4.21
N ARG A 60 2.98 5.83 5.16
CA ARG A 60 3.41 4.70 6.00
C ARG A 60 2.51 3.51 5.73
N VAL A 61 3.13 2.35 5.51
CA VAL A 61 2.46 1.08 5.22
C VAL A 61 3.17 -0.02 5.99
N ARG A 62 2.41 -0.95 6.55
CA ARG A 62 2.95 -2.14 7.19
C ARG A 62 2.87 -3.32 6.23
N ILE A 63 3.98 -4.05 6.12
CA ILE A 63 4.04 -5.32 5.39
C ILE A 63 4.40 -6.40 6.39
N MET A 64 3.53 -7.40 6.51
CA MET A 64 3.75 -8.55 7.40
C MET A 64 4.07 -9.78 6.55
N LEU A 65 5.13 -10.49 6.94
CA LEU A 65 5.47 -11.79 6.37
C LEU A 65 5.00 -12.89 7.31
N HIS A 66 4.35 -13.90 6.75
CA HIS A 66 3.83 -15.07 7.44
C HIS A 66 4.51 -16.32 6.90
#